data_AF-A0A962YDZ9-F1
#
_entry.id   AF-A0A962YDZ9-F1
#
_cell.length_a   1.000
_cell.length_b   1.000
_cell.length_c   1.000
_cell.angle_alpha   90.00
_cell.angle_beta   90.00
_cell.angle_gamma   90.00
#
_symmetry.space_group_name_H-M   'P 1'
#
loop_
_entity.id
_entity.type
_entity.pdbx_description
1 polymer ?
#
loop_
_entity_poly.entity_id
_entity_poly.type
_entity_poly.pdbx_seq_one_letter_code
_entity_poly.pdbx_strand_id
1 'polypeptide(L)' 'MRLIDEEYTRHPFYGSRKLVVWLRRQRYRVNRKRV' A
#
# COMPACT_ATOMS: atom_id res chain seq x y z
N MET A 1 -3.82 -7.24 4.20
CA MET A 1 -3.52 -7.34 2.75
C MET A 1 -4.64 -6.81 1.86
N ARG A 2 -5.93 -6.81 2.26
CA ARG A 2 -7.02 -6.26 1.43
C ARG A 2 -7.00 -4.73 1.22
N LEU A 3 -6.61 -3.98 2.26
CA LEU A 3 -6.48 -2.50 2.19
C LEU A 3 -5.50 -2.00 1.12
N ILE A 4 -4.50 -2.81 0.75
CA ILE A 4 -3.52 -2.43 -0.26
C ILE A 4 -4.15 -2.57 -1.63
N ASP A 5 -4.78 -3.71 -1.88
CA ASP A 5 -5.36 -4.10 -3.16
C ASP A 5 -6.51 -3.17 -3.57
N GLU A 6 -7.36 -2.81 -2.61
CA GLU A 6 -8.45 -1.84 -2.81
C GLU A 6 -7.91 -0.44 -3.15
N GLU A 7 -6.86 0.00 -2.47
CA GLU A 7 -6.26 1.31 -2.72
C GLU A 7 -5.43 1.34 -4.01
N TYR A 8 -4.83 0.20 -4.38
CA TYR A 8 -4.13 0.00 -5.65
C TYR A 8 -5.10 0.07 -6.83
N THR A 9 -6.29 -0.52 -6.66
CA THR A 9 -7.35 -0.50 -7.68
C THR A 9 -8.00 0.88 -7.78
N ARG A 10 -8.11 1.63 -6.67
CA ARG A 10 -8.63 3.01 -6.65
C ARG A 10 -7.68 4.05 -7.23
N HIS A 11 -6.36 3.80 -7.20
CA HIS A 11 -5.36 4.73 -7.71
C HIS A 11 -4.41 4.03 -8.69
N PRO A 12 -4.78 3.89 -9.97
CA PRO A 12 -3.99 3.18 -10.98
C PRO A 12 -2.59 3.77 -11.22
N PHE A 13 -2.31 4.98 -10.72
CA PHE A 13 -1.00 5.66 -10.83
C PHE A 13 -0.20 5.69 -9.52
N TYR A 14 -0.76 5.25 -8.39
CA TYR A 14 -0.03 5.17 -7.13
C TYR A 14 0.77 3.87 -7.08
N GLY A 15 2.03 3.94 -7.51
CA GLY A 15 2.93 2.80 -7.38
C GLY A 15 3.07 2.34 -5.93
N SER A 16 3.39 1.06 -5.77
CA SER A 16 3.61 0.36 -4.49
C SER A 16 4.44 1.15 -3.46
N ARG A 17 5.39 1.98 -3.92
CA ARG A 17 6.22 2.84 -3.05
C ARG A 17 5.41 3.89 -2.27
N LYS A 18 4.46 4.59 -2.91
CA LYS A 18 3.63 5.59 -2.22
C LYS A 18 2.65 4.94 -1.25
N LEU A 19 2.12 3.78 -1.65
CA LEU A 19 1.16 3.02 -0.87
C LEU A 19 1.80 2.43 0.40
N VAL A 20 3.03 1.91 0.29
CA VAL A 20 3.82 1.46 1.46
C VAL A 20 4.13 2.62 2.41
N VAL A 21 4.42 3.83 1.91
CA VAL A 21 4.65 5.02 2.75
C VAL A 21 3.37 5.42 3.49
N TRP A 22 2.23 5.41 2.81
CA TRP A 22 0.93 5.72 3.43
C TRP A 22 0.54 4.69 4.49
N LEU A 23 0.67 3.39 4.18
CA LEU A 23 0.41 2.31 5.13
C LEU A 23 1.35 2.36 6.33
N ARG A 24 2.62 2.70 6.11
CA ARG A 24 3.60 2.88 7.19
C ARG A 24 3.28 4.09 8.08
N ARG A 25 2.73 5.18 7.52
CA ARG A 25 2.20 6.31 8.31
C ARG A 25 1.02 5.92 9.16
N GLN A 26 0.14 5.06 8.64
CA GLN A 26 -1.01 4.48 9.34
C GLN A 26 -0.61 3.38 10.35
N ARG A 27 0.70 3.24 10.68
CA ARG A 27 1.28 2.19 11.53
C ARG A 27 1.05 0.75 11.08
N TYR A 28 0.65 0.52 9.83
CA TYR A 28 0.60 -0.82 9.28
C TYR A 28 2.02 -1.32 8.99
N ARG A 29 2.38 -2.46 9.58
CA ARG A 29 3.61 -3.21 9.24
C ARG A 29 3.42 -3.91 7.91
N VAL A 30 3.63 -3.18 6.81
CA VAL A 30 3.67 -3.74 5.46
C VAL A 30 5.09 -4.19 5.09
N ASN A 31 5.21 -5.45 4.69
CA ASN A 31 6.46 -6.03 4.20
C ASN A 31 6.51 -5.85 2.69
N ARG A 32 7.43 -5.03 2.14
CA ARG A 32 7.50 -4.78 0.68
C ARG A 32 7.67 -6.05 -0.17
N LYS A 33 8.17 -7.14 0.42
CA LYS A 33 8.36 -8.45 -0.23
C LYS A 33 7.07 -9.29 -0.28
N ARG A 34 6.02 -8.86 0.41
CA ARG A 34 4.70 -9.50 0.49
C ARG A 34 3.60 -8.44 0.33
N VAL A 35 3.80 -7.47 -0.57
CA VAL A 35 2.77 -6.55 -1.05
C VAL A 35 2.44 -6.96 -2.48
#